data_AF-A0A3B9JLZ0-F1
#
_entry.id   AF-A0A3B9JLZ0-F1
#
_cell.length_a   1.000
_cell.length_b   1.000
_cell.length_c   1.000
_cell.angle_alpha   90.00
_cell.angle_beta   90.00
_cell.angle_gamma   90.00
#
_symmetry.space_group_name_H-M   'P 1'
#
loop_
_entity.id
_entity.type
_entity.pdbx_description
1 polymer ?
#
loop_
_entity_poly.entity_id
_entity_poly.type
_entity_poly.pdbx_seq_one_letter_code
_entity_poly.pdbx_strand_id
1 'polypeptide(L)'
;MKSQIELRTNKTINLILLKAQKEFSLNTIQVEKLEYSLRVITSELSKVFILFLVFGFWDFQLMLLFSILFLFVSRPFSGGFHFKTYEGCLAFSVLFFSAGIVLSINFPATLKFSRFWILIFLSVSTYIKPEHSKKRPDYSNKTMLKFKLRLISITLSTFIIIYINGDLRLLSLFIWIRSE
;
A
#
# COMPACT_ATOMS: atom_id res chain seq x y z
N MET A 1 15.25 -17.44 17.15
CA MET A 1 14.33 -16.29 17.30
C MET A 1 13.16 -16.30 16.32
N LYS A 2 13.35 -16.62 15.02
CA LYS A 2 12.24 -16.81 14.04
C LYS A 2 11.19 -17.85 14.48
N SER A 3 11.59 -18.99 15.05
CA SER A 3 10.65 -20.04 15.48
C SER A 3 9.73 -19.63 16.63
N GLN A 4 10.21 -18.90 17.63
CA GLN A 4 9.38 -18.53 18.79
C GLN A 4 8.38 -17.42 18.48
N ILE A 5 8.73 -16.44 17.64
CA ILE A 5 7.81 -15.38 17.21
C ILE A 5 6.71 -15.98 16.33
N GLU A 6 7.07 -16.86 15.40
CA GLU A 6 6.10 -17.53 14.53
C GLU A 6 5.15 -18.46 15.34
N LEU A 7 5.68 -19.20 16.32
CA LEU A 7 4.88 -19.98 17.28
C LEU A 7 3.94 -19.10 18.11
N ARG A 8 4.39 -17.93 18.58
CA ARG A 8 3.58 -17.01 19.41
C ARG A 8 2.49 -16.32 18.59
N THR A 9 2.81 -15.89 17.36
CA THR A 9 1.85 -15.31 16.42
C THR A 9 0.80 -16.35 16.01
N ASN A 10 1.20 -17.60 15.76
CA ASN A 10 0.28 -18.69 15.51
C ASN A 10 -0.64 -18.95 16.71
N LYS A 11 -0.12 -18.88 17.94
CA LYS A 11 -0.93 -19.03 19.16
C LYS A 11 -1.99 -17.93 19.29
N THR A 12 -1.63 -16.66 19.07
CA THR A 12 -2.59 -15.55 19.17
C THR A 12 -3.65 -15.61 18.08
N ILE A 13 -3.27 -15.90 16.83
CA ILE A 13 -4.22 -16.07 15.71
C ILE A 13 -5.18 -17.22 16.02
N ASN A 14 -4.69 -18.37 16.51
CA ASN A 14 -5.53 -19.51 16.86
C ASN A 14 -6.52 -19.18 17.99
N LEU A 15 -6.13 -18.38 18.99
CA LEU A 15 -7.04 -17.92 20.04
C LEU A 15 -8.17 -17.03 19.49
N ILE A 16 -7.84 -16.11 18.58
CA ILE A 16 -8.83 -15.25 17.92
C ILE A 16 -9.79 -16.10 17.08
N LEU A 17 -9.27 -17.08 16.32
CA LEU A 17 -10.06 -17.97 15.49
C LEU A 17 -11.02 -18.82 16.33
N LEU A 18 -10.55 -19.43 17.41
CA LEU A 18 -11.38 -20.23 18.32
C LEU A 18 -12.50 -19.39 18.94
N LYS A 19 -12.20 -18.15 19.35
CA LYS A 19 -13.21 -17.25 19.89
C LYS A 19 -14.24 -16.85 18.82
N ALA A 20 -13.78 -16.44 17.64
CA ALA A 20 -14.66 -16.02 16.54
C ALA A 20 -15.53 -17.18 16.02
N GLN A 21 -14.98 -18.38 15.90
CA GLN A 21 -15.72 -19.57 15.48
C GLN A 21 -16.83 -19.91 16.48
N LYS A 22 -16.55 -19.80 17.79
CA LYS A 22 -17.54 -20.05 18.84
C LYS A 22 -18.63 -18.98 18.91
N GLU A 23 -18.27 -17.71 18.69
CA GLU A 23 -19.17 -16.56 18.84
C GLU A 23 -20.07 -16.34 17.62
N PHE A 24 -19.54 -16.59 16.41
CA PHE A 24 -20.26 -16.36 15.14
C PHE A 24 -20.66 -17.64 14.40
N SER A 25 -20.46 -18.82 15.00
CA SER A 25 -20.78 -20.13 14.40
C SER A 25 -20.22 -20.28 12.96
N LEU A 26 -18.96 -19.87 12.78
CA LEU A 26 -18.32 -19.82 11.47
C LEU A 26 -18.14 -21.24 10.90
N ASN A 27 -18.39 -21.38 9.60
CA ASN A 27 -18.07 -22.60 8.87
C ASN A 27 -16.57 -22.69 8.54
N THR A 28 -16.10 -23.86 8.12
CA THR A 28 -14.68 -24.14 7.85
C THR A 28 -14.07 -23.15 6.86
N ILE A 29 -14.79 -22.81 5.78
CA ILE A 29 -14.33 -21.87 4.75
C ILE A 29 -14.18 -20.45 5.33
N GLN A 30 -15.10 -20.03 6.20
CA GLN A 30 -15.05 -18.73 6.86
C GLN A 30 -13.88 -18.66 7.85
N VAL A 31 -13.62 -19.74 8.58
CA VAL A 31 -12.46 -19.84 9.49
C VAL A 31 -11.15 -19.74 8.72
N GLU A 32 -11.00 -20.46 7.60
CA GLU A 32 -9.80 -20.39 6.75
C GLU A 32 -9.58 -18.99 6.16
N LYS A 33 -10.66 -18.33 5.70
CA LYS A 33 -10.58 -16.95 5.20
C LYS A 33 -10.17 -15.97 6.29
N LEU A 34 -10.70 -16.14 7.50
CA LEU A 34 -10.36 -15.31 8.65
C LEU A 34 -8.89 -15.51 9.05
N GLU A 35 -8.43 -16.76 9.10
CA GLU A 35 -7.04 -17.09 9.40
C GLU A 35 -6.09 -16.43 8.40
N TYR A 36 -6.36 -16.61 7.10
CA TYR A 36 -5.57 -16.00 6.04
C TYR A 36 -5.53 -14.47 6.18
N SER A 37 -6.70 -13.85 6.44
CA SER A 37 -6.81 -12.41 6.59
C SER A 37 -6.00 -11.89 7.79
N LEU A 38 -6.07 -12.58 8.94
CA LEU A 38 -5.30 -12.25 10.13
C LEU A 38 -3.79 -12.38 9.89
N ARG A 39 -3.36 -13.43 9.20
CA ARG A 39 -1.94 -13.63 8.83
C ARG A 39 -1.46 -12.50 7.93
N VAL A 40 -2.23 -12.13 6.91
CA VAL A 40 -1.89 -11.02 6.02
C VAL A 40 -1.80 -9.70 6.79
N ILE A 41 -2.83 -9.35 7.58
CA ILE A 41 -2.86 -8.11 8.38
C ILE A 41 -1.64 -8.05 9.31
N THR A 42 -1.36 -9.13 10.04
CA THR A 42 -0.21 -9.18 10.96
C THR A 42 1.12 -9.00 10.22
N SER A 43 1.25 -9.60 9.02
CA SER A 43 2.45 -9.47 8.20
C SER A 43 2.64 -8.07 7.61
N GLU A 44 1.57 -7.38 7.22
CA GLU A 44 1.65 -6.01 6.70
C GLU A 44 1.90 -5.01 7.83
N LEU A 45 1.25 -5.19 9.00
CA LEU A 45 1.49 -4.37 10.18
C LEU A 45 2.94 -4.48 10.66
N SER A 46 3.53 -5.67 10.63
CA SER A 46 4.94 -5.83 11.03
C SER A 46 5.89 -5.10 10.08
N LYS A 47 5.63 -5.10 8.76
CA LYS A 47 6.42 -4.32 7.79
C LYS A 47 6.29 -2.83 8.05
N VAL A 48 5.06 -2.33 8.26
CA VAL A 48 4.82 -0.92 8.60
C VAL A 48 5.58 -0.53 9.85
N PHE A 49 5.52 -1.35 10.91
CA PHE A 49 6.26 -1.10 12.14
C PHE A 49 7.77 -1.05 11.92
N ILE A 50 8.34 -2.00 11.16
CA ILE A 50 9.77 -2.00 10.82
C ILE A 50 10.14 -0.76 10.01
N LEU A 51 9.31 -0.35 9.04
CA LEU A 51 9.53 0.88 8.28
C LEU A 51 9.56 2.10 9.20
N PHE A 52 8.62 2.22 10.15
CA PHE A 52 8.64 3.31 11.12
C PHE A 52 9.91 3.31 11.99
N LEU A 53 10.45 2.15 12.36
CA LEU A 53 11.73 2.08 13.08
C LEU A 53 12.91 2.52 12.21
N VAL A 54 12.94 2.09 10.95
CA VAL A 54 14.03 2.44 10.00
C VAL A 54 14.05 3.94 9.70
N PHE A 55 12.89 4.52 9.42
CA PHE A 55 12.77 5.93 9.03
C PHE A 55 12.54 6.88 10.22
N GLY A 56 12.28 6.34 11.41
CA GLY A 56 12.00 7.10 12.63
C GLY A 56 13.17 7.97 13.09
N PHE A 57 14.39 7.66 12.67
CA PHE A 57 15.61 8.38 13.06
C PHE A 57 15.90 9.65 12.23
N TRP A 58 15.18 9.90 11.13
CA TRP A 58 15.55 10.93 10.15
C TRP A 58 14.50 12.03 9.95
N ASP A 59 13.56 12.22 10.89
CA ASP A 59 12.46 13.22 10.80
C ASP A 59 11.60 13.13 9.52
N PHE A 60 11.67 12.02 8.78
CA PHE A 60 10.84 11.77 7.59
C PHE A 60 9.53 11.06 7.93
N GLN A 61 9.11 11.03 9.21
CA GLN A 61 7.96 10.21 9.61
C GLN A 61 6.65 10.71 8.98
N LEU A 62 6.49 12.02 8.76
CA LEU A 62 5.32 12.58 8.06
C LEU A 62 5.28 12.17 6.58
N MET A 63 6.42 12.22 5.89
CA MET A 63 6.55 11.81 4.48
C MET A 63 6.30 10.31 4.33
N LEU A 64 6.84 9.49 5.24
CA LEU A 64 6.57 8.06 5.28
C LEU A 64 5.09 7.78 5.55
N LEU A 65 4.51 8.42 6.56
CA LEU A 65 3.10 8.24 6.91
C LEU A 65 2.18 8.61 5.75
N PHE A 66 2.43 9.75 5.10
CA PHE A 66 1.71 10.16 3.90
C PHE A 66 1.80 9.08 2.81
N SER A 67 3.00 8.58 2.55
CA SER A 67 3.24 7.57 1.51
C SER A 67 2.52 6.25 1.82
N ILE A 68 2.58 5.78 3.08
CA ILE A 68 1.88 4.57 3.53
C ILE A 68 0.37 4.74 3.39
N LEU A 69 -0.20 5.87 3.85
CA LEU A 69 -1.64 6.13 3.76
C LEU A 69 -2.11 6.20 2.31
N PHE A 70 -1.36 6.90 1.46
CA PHE A 70 -1.69 7.00 0.04
C PHE A 70 -1.70 5.63 -0.64
N LEU A 71 -0.68 4.80 -0.41
CA LEU A 71 -0.62 3.46 -0.97
C LEU A 71 -1.67 2.53 -0.39
N PHE A 72 -1.98 2.63 0.90
CA PHE A 72 -3.01 1.84 1.54
C PHE A 72 -4.39 2.06 0.87
N VAL A 73 -4.70 3.29 0.50
CA VAL A 73 -5.96 3.65 -0.16
C VAL A 73 -5.94 3.33 -1.66
N SER A 74 -4.81 3.47 -2.34
CA SER A 74 -4.73 3.31 -3.81
C SER A 74 -4.44 1.87 -4.28
N ARG A 75 -3.58 1.11 -3.58
CA ARG A 75 -3.16 -0.26 -3.97
C ARG A 75 -4.28 -1.29 -4.10
N PRO A 76 -5.39 -1.24 -3.36
CA PRO A 76 -6.51 -2.14 -3.61
C PRO A 76 -7.00 -2.08 -5.07
N PHE A 77 -6.88 -0.90 -5.70
CA PHE A 77 -7.39 -0.61 -7.04
C PHE A 77 -6.31 -0.62 -8.14
N SER A 78 -5.06 -0.24 -7.83
CA SER A 78 -3.95 -0.30 -8.80
C SER A 78 -3.28 -1.68 -8.84
N GLY A 79 -3.27 -2.41 -7.72
CA GLY A 79 -2.45 -3.60 -7.55
C GLY A 79 -1.15 -3.29 -6.79
N GLY A 80 -0.13 -4.12 -7.00
CA GLY A 80 1.20 -3.89 -6.43
C GLY A 80 2.13 -5.10 -6.53
N PHE A 81 3.42 -4.83 -6.37
CA PHE A 81 4.46 -5.85 -6.40
C PHE A 81 4.44 -6.70 -5.13
N HIS A 82 4.35 -8.02 -5.30
CA HIS A 82 4.43 -8.97 -4.19
C HIS A 82 5.47 -10.05 -4.51
N PHE A 83 6.55 -10.06 -3.73
CA PHE A 83 7.59 -11.08 -3.84
C PHE A 83 7.16 -12.36 -3.15
N LYS A 84 7.75 -13.49 -3.55
CA LYS A 84 7.44 -14.81 -2.95
C LYS A 84 7.80 -14.91 -1.46
N THR A 85 8.70 -14.05 -0.99
CA THR A 85 9.21 -14.06 0.39
C THR A 85 8.88 -12.76 1.12
N TYR A 86 8.66 -12.89 2.44
CA TYR A 86 8.43 -11.74 3.33
C TYR A 86 9.61 -10.76 3.29
N GLU A 87 10.84 -11.28 3.40
CA GLU A 87 12.06 -10.47 3.41
C GLU A 87 12.25 -9.70 2.10
N GLY A 88 11.91 -10.32 0.95
CA GLY A 88 11.97 -9.65 -0.35
C GLY A 88 10.97 -8.51 -0.44
N CYS A 89 9.75 -8.71 0.08
CA CYS A 89 8.76 -7.62 0.16
C CYS A 89 9.24 -6.50 1.07
N LEU A 90 9.78 -6.82 2.24
CA LEU A 90 10.28 -5.84 3.19
C LEU A 90 11.45 -5.03 2.61
N ALA A 91 12.42 -5.70 2.00
CA ALA A 91 13.56 -5.05 1.34
C ALA A 91 13.11 -4.12 0.21
N PHE A 92 12.18 -4.59 -0.64
CA PHE A 92 11.61 -3.74 -1.68
C PHE A 92 10.88 -2.53 -1.10
N SER A 93 10.05 -2.71 -0.06
CA SER A 93 9.36 -1.59 0.59
C SER A 93 10.34 -0.56 1.17
N VAL A 94 11.40 -1.00 1.86
CA VAL A 94 12.44 -0.10 2.38
C VAL A 94 13.10 0.67 1.24
N LEU A 95 13.53 -0.01 0.17
CA LEU A 95 14.16 0.63 -0.98
C LEU A 95 13.22 1.60 -1.69
N PHE A 96 11.97 1.21 -1.88
CA PHE A 96 10.96 2.01 -2.55
C PHE A 96 10.66 3.31 -1.79
N PHE A 97 10.38 3.23 -0.49
CA PHE A 97 10.12 4.44 0.32
C PHE A 97 11.38 5.30 0.46
N SER A 98 12.56 4.70 0.62
CA SER A 98 13.84 5.43 0.65
C SER A 98 14.06 6.19 -0.66
N ALA A 99 13.87 5.53 -1.81
CA ALA A 99 14.02 6.15 -3.12
C ALA A 99 13.03 7.29 -3.30
N GLY A 100 11.75 7.10 -2.96
CA GLY A 100 10.74 8.15 -3.06
C GLY A 100 11.08 9.39 -2.22
N ILE A 101 11.52 9.19 -0.98
CA ILE A 101 11.94 10.29 -0.09
C ILE A 101 13.20 10.98 -0.63
N VAL A 102 14.25 10.22 -0.96
CA VAL A 102 15.51 10.78 -1.49
C VAL A 102 15.27 11.55 -2.79
N LEU A 103 14.48 11.02 -3.71
CA LEU A 103 14.12 11.70 -4.96
C LEU A 103 13.30 12.96 -4.70
N SER A 104 12.38 12.94 -3.74
CA SER A 104 11.58 14.14 -3.41
C SER A 104 12.42 15.30 -2.86
N ILE A 105 13.53 15.00 -2.19
CA ILE A 105 14.44 16.01 -1.60
C ILE A 105 15.44 16.50 -2.64
N ASN A 106 16.08 15.58 -3.39
CA ASN A 106 17.14 15.92 -4.33
C ASN A 106 16.61 16.40 -5.69
N PHE A 107 15.41 15.96 -6.07
CA PHE A 107 14.74 16.32 -7.33
C PHE A 107 13.31 16.81 -7.04
N PRO A 108 13.15 17.99 -6.40
CA PRO A 108 11.84 18.54 -6.12
C PRO A 108 11.11 18.87 -7.43
N ALA A 109 9.89 18.38 -7.54
CA ALA A 109 9.00 18.65 -8.66
C ALA A 109 8.54 20.11 -8.64
N THR A 110 8.67 20.78 -9.79
CA THR A 110 8.05 22.09 -9.98
C THR A 110 6.54 21.95 -10.18
N LEU A 111 5.78 23.02 -9.90
CA LEU A 111 4.33 23.06 -10.18
C LEU A 111 3.98 22.82 -11.65
N LYS A 112 4.86 23.21 -12.58
CA LYS A 112 4.66 22.96 -14.02
C LYS A 112 4.83 21.47 -14.33
N PHE A 113 5.88 20.86 -13.78
CA PHE A 113 6.15 19.44 -13.95
C PHE A 113 5.05 18.58 -13.33
N SER A 114 4.56 18.92 -12.13
CA SER A 114 3.50 18.18 -11.45
C SER A 114 2.18 18.17 -12.23
N ARG A 115 1.81 19.31 -12.83
CA ARG A 115 0.62 19.42 -13.71
C ARG A 115 0.78 18.58 -14.98
N PHE A 116 1.96 18.57 -15.58
CA PHE A 116 2.23 17.73 -16.74
C PHE A 116 2.18 16.23 -16.38
N TRP A 117 2.78 15.86 -15.25
CA TRP A 117 2.84 14.49 -14.77
C TRP A 117 1.44 13.93 -14.46
N ILE A 118 0.55 14.70 -13.82
CA ILE A 118 -0.81 14.22 -13.54
C ILE A 118 -1.61 13.98 -14.82
N LEU A 119 -1.38 14.75 -15.89
CA LEU A 119 -2.04 14.51 -17.19
C LEU A 119 -1.57 13.19 -17.81
N ILE A 120 -0.25 12.94 -17.82
CA ILE A 120 0.31 11.66 -18.27
C ILE A 120 -0.29 10.52 -17.45
N PHE A 121 -0.32 10.67 -16.14
CA PHE A 121 -0.85 9.66 -15.24
C PHE A 121 -2.30 9.29 -15.56
N LEU A 122 -3.17 10.29 -15.76
CA LEU A 122 -4.57 10.08 -16.12
C LEU A 122 -4.70 9.35 -17.45
N SER A 123 -3.90 9.75 -18.46
CA SER A 123 -3.87 9.05 -19.75
C SER A 123 -3.49 7.59 -19.56
N VAL A 124 -2.35 7.30 -18.94
CA VAL A 124 -1.83 5.94 -18.75
C VAL A 124 -2.81 5.07 -17.94
N SER A 125 -3.44 5.61 -16.90
CA SER A 125 -4.40 4.90 -16.05
C SER A 125 -5.64 4.41 -16.79
N THR A 126 -6.01 5.06 -17.89
CA THR A 126 -7.11 4.59 -18.74
C THR A 126 -6.71 3.40 -19.61
N TYR A 127 -5.46 3.35 -20.05
CA TYR A 127 -4.94 2.30 -20.94
C TYR A 127 -4.49 1.04 -20.19
N ILE A 128 -3.75 1.18 -19.08
CA ILE A 128 -3.20 0.04 -18.35
C ILE A 128 -4.30 -0.69 -17.57
N LYS A 129 -4.29 -2.03 -17.59
CA LYS A 129 -5.13 -2.85 -16.70
C LYS A 129 -4.44 -2.96 -15.33
N PRO A 130 -5.16 -2.73 -14.22
CA PRO A 130 -4.66 -3.03 -12.88
C PRO A 130 -4.04 -4.43 -12.81
N GLU A 131 -2.79 -4.51 -12.38
CA GLU A 131 -2.09 -5.77 -12.26
C GLU A 131 -2.48 -6.42 -10.93
N HIS A 132 -3.31 -7.45 -11.01
CA HIS A 132 -3.76 -8.20 -9.86
C HIS A 132 -3.01 -9.52 -9.76
N SER A 133 -2.70 -9.92 -8.53
CA SER A 133 -2.12 -11.24 -8.25
C SER A 133 -2.97 -12.34 -8.89
N LYS A 134 -2.31 -13.37 -9.44
CA LYS A 134 -2.95 -14.58 -10.00
C LYS A 134 -3.88 -15.30 -9.03
N LYS A 135 -3.80 -15.00 -7.72
CA LYS A 135 -4.69 -15.53 -6.68
C LYS A 135 -6.01 -14.76 -6.53
N ARG A 136 -6.17 -13.60 -7.17
CA ARG A 136 -7.43 -12.85 -7.18
C ARG A 136 -8.38 -13.43 -8.22
N PRO A 137 -9.70 -13.37 -7.99
CA PRO A 137 -10.68 -13.82 -8.96
C PRO A 137 -10.66 -12.95 -10.22
N ASP A 138 -11.04 -13.51 -11.35
CA ASP A 138 -11.23 -12.75 -12.57
C ASP A 138 -12.38 -11.77 -12.42
N TYR A 139 -12.10 -10.49 -12.70
CA TYR A 139 -13.08 -9.42 -12.60
C TYR A 139 -13.70 -9.12 -13.95
N SER A 140 -15.01 -8.85 -13.96
CA SER A 140 -15.69 -8.34 -15.16
C SER A 140 -15.16 -6.97 -15.58
N ASN A 141 -15.26 -6.64 -16.87
CA ASN A 141 -14.85 -5.34 -17.40
C ASN A 141 -15.49 -4.15 -16.67
N LYS A 142 -16.76 -4.29 -16.22
CA LYS A 142 -17.47 -3.27 -15.43
C LYS A 142 -16.81 -3.04 -14.06
N THR A 143 -16.37 -4.11 -13.40
CA THR A 143 -15.67 -4.02 -12.10
C THR A 143 -14.30 -3.40 -12.26
N MET A 144 -13.59 -3.78 -13.32
CA MET A 144 -12.28 -3.22 -13.65
C MET A 144 -12.36 -1.71 -13.92
N LEU A 145 -13.40 -1.26 -14.63
CA LEU A 145 -13.66 0.16 -14.85
C LEU A 145 -13.91 0.90 -13.53
N LYS A 146 -14.67 0.32 -12.59
CA LYS A 146 -14.86 0.91 -11.26
C LYS A 146 -13.56 1.07 -10.49
N PHE A 147 -12.64 0.11 -10.58
CA PHE A 147 -11.32 0.23 -9.95
C PHE A 147 -10.49 1.36 -10.56
N LYS A 148 -10.47 1.48 -11.90
CA LYS A 148 -9.82 2.59 -12.60
C LYS A 148 -10.37 3.96 -12.17
N LEU A 149 -11.70 4.09 -12.15
CA LEU A 149 -12.35 5.34 -11.74
C LEU A 149 -12.06 5.71 -10.28
N ARG A 150 -12.05 4.72 -9.37
CA ARG A 150 -11.68 4.94 -7.96
C ARG A 150 -10.22 5.38 -7.84
N LEU A 151 -9.30 4.75 -8.55
CA LEU A 151 -7.89 5.09 -8.56
C LEU A 151 -7.65 6.51 -9.08
N ILE A 152 -8.31 6.88 -10.18
CA ILE A 152 -8.28 8.25 -10.73
C ILE A 152 -8.84 9.24 -9.70
N SER A 153 -9.98 8.94 -9.08
CA SER A 153 -10.59 9.79 -8.06
C SER A 153 -9.65 9.99 -6.87
N ILE A 154 -9.05 8.93 -6.33
CA ILE A 154 -8.12 9.01 -5.21
C ILE A 154 -6.91 9.88 -5.58
N THR A 155 -6.32 9.65 -6.77
CA THR A 155 -5.14 10.39 -7.21
C THR A 155 -5.44 11.88 -7.40
N LEU A 156 -6.57 12.22 -8.01
CA LEU A 156 -7.00 13.61 -8.19
C LEU A 156 -7.30 14.31 -6.86
N SER A 157 -8.03 13.65 -5.96
CA SER A 157 -8.34 14.20 -4.64
C SER A 157 -7.06 14.46 -3.84
N THR A 158 -6.11 13.53 -3.83
CA THR A 158 -4.82 13.72 -3.15
C THR A 158 -4.01 14.86 -3.79
N PHE A 159 -3.93 14.93 -5.13
CA PHE A 159 -3.24 16.02 -5.81
C PHE A 159 -3.82 17.39 -5.47
N ILE A 160 -5.14 17.53 -5.46
CA ILE A 160 -5.83 18.79 -5.12
C ILE A 160 -5.54 19.19 -3.67
N ILE A 161 -5.61 18.25 -2.72
CA ILE A 161 -5.33 18.52 -1.30
C ILE A 161 -3.90 19.04 -1.12
N ILE A 162 -2.91 18.40 -1.75
CA ILE A 162 -1.51 18.82 -1.65
C ILE A 162 -1.30 20.16 -2.34
N TYR A 163 -1.94 20.38 -3.50
CA TYR A 163 -1.85 21.64 -4.23
C TYR A 163 -2.40 22.81 -3.42
N ILE A 164 -3.50 22.63 -2.70
CA ILE A 164 -4.08 23.65 -1.79
C ILE A 164 -3.16 23.89 -0.59
N ASN A 165 -2.57 22.84 -0.03
CA ASN A 165 -1.64 22.96 1.09
C ASN A 165 -0.37 23.75 0.72
N GLY A 166 0.08 23.66 -0.54
CA GLY A 166 1.25 24.38 -1.04
C GLY A 166 2.59 23.72 -0.71
N ASP A 167 2.58 22.54 -0.07
CA ASP A 167 3.79 21.79 0.25
C ASP A 167 4.38 21.10 -1.01
N LEU A 168 5.40 21.75 -1.58
CA LEU A 168 6.12 21.24 -2.76
C LEU A 168 6.88 19.94 -2.48
N ARG A 169 7.29 19.67 -1.23
CA ARG A 169 7.98 18.41 -0.87
C ARG A 169 7.01 17.24 -0.89
N LEU A 170 5.82 17.42 -0.30
CA LEU A 170 4.74 16.42 -0.39
C LEU A 170 4.27 16.21 -1.82
N LEU A 171 4.22 17.27 -2.65
CA LEU A 171 3.88 17.15 -4.07
C LEU A 171 4.92 16.32 -4.83
N SER A 172 6.21 16.56 -4.57
CA SER A 172 7.31 15.82 -5.17
C SER A 172 7.26 14.35 -4.75
N LEU A 173 7.08 14.09 -3.47
CA LEU A 173 6.96 12.75 -2.92
C LEU A 173 5.77 12.00 -3.53
N PHE A 174 4.61 12.66 -3.64
CA PHE A 174 3.42 12.09 -4.23
C PHE A 174 3.64 11.62 -5.68
N ILE A 175 4.34 12.41 -6.49
CA ILE A 175 4.70 12.05 -7.87
C ILE A 175 5.57 10.79 -7.91
N TRP A 176 6.62 10.75 -7.09
CA TRP A 176 7.55 9.63 -7.07
C TRP A 176 6.89 8.35 -6.55
N ILE A 177 6.12 8.45 -5.46
CA ILE A 177 5.42 7.30 -4.87
C ILE A 177 4.29 6.82 -5.78
N ARG A 178 3.57 7.71 -6.46
CA ARG A 178 2.51 7.28 -7.40
C ARG A 178 3.06 6.75 -8.72
N SER A 179 4.35 6.88 -9.02
CA SER A 179 4.92 6.34 -10.25
C SER A 179 5.05 4.80 -10.27
N GLU A 180 4.58 4.10 -9.23
CA GLU A 180 4.43 2.63 -9.21
C GLU A 180 3.25 2.06 -10.03
#